data_AF-A0AAU2ELH1-F1
#
_entry.id   AF-A0AAU2ELH1-F1
#
_cell.length_a   1.000
_cell.length_b   1.000
_cell.length_c   1.000
_cell.angle_alpha   90.00
_cell.angle_beta   90.00
_cell.angle_gamma   90.00
#
_symmetry.space_group_name_H-M   'P 1'
#
loop_
_entity.id
_entity.type
_entity.pdbx_description
1 polymer ?
#
loop_
_entity_poly.entity_id
_entity_poly.type
_entity_poly.pdbx_seq_one_letter_code
_entity_poly.pdbx_strand_id
1 'polypeptide(L)'
;MLDVLLQTLVSFGLTPDFGTAERKVRKLTEAFEAGEAVTFEGCVFGTRPYCRPVLGFLTASPTTLATSPTEAPGLNSWPIPLSQVEPVRVRDREGTDPGGMPRGWKVTECRDGEDTVLFVCAPEYLPLLSAALESGRRVRTPSQDS
;
A
#
# COMPACT_ATOMS: atom_id res chain seq x y z
N MET A 1 17.20 -2.27 -53.81
CA MET A 1 16.02 -1.58 -53.25
C MET A 1 15.43 -2.46 -52.15
N LEU A 2 16.15 -2.62 -51.02
CA LEU A 2 15.69 -3.28 -49.79
C LEU A 2 16.77 -3.19 -48.68
N ASP A 3 17.38 -2.01 -48.49
CA ASP A 3 18.38 -1.77 -47.43
C ASP A 3 18.10 -0.47 -46.66
N VAL A 4 16.83 -0.17 -46.40
CA VAL A 4 16.41 0.96 -45.57
C VAL A 4 15.27 0.53 -44.64
N LEU A 5 15.49 -0.52 -43.85
CA LEU A 5 14.53 -0.96 -42.81
C LEU A 5 15.26 -1.62 -41.62
N LEU A 6 16.41 -1.04 -41.23
CA LEU A 6 17.16 -1.46 -40.04
C LEU A 6 17.59 -0.23 -39.20
N GLN A 7 16.78 0.82 -39.17
CA GLN A 7 17.02 2.05 -38.39
C GLN A 7 15.86 2.48 -37.48
N THR A 8 14.93 1.59 -37.13
CA THR A 8 13.78 1.95 -36.26
C THR A 8 13.48 0.92 -35.17
N LEU A 9 14.52 0.25 -34.65
CA LEU A 9 14.41 -0.56 -33.43
C LEU A 9 15.48 -0.18 -32.40
N VAL A 10 15.68 1.13 -32.22
CA VAL A 10 16.44 1.71 -31.10
C VAL A 10 15.60 2.84 -30.49
N SER A 11 14.43 2.52 -29.92
CA SER A 11 13.62 3.51 -29.17
C SER A 11 12.59 2.86 -28.23
N PHE A 12 12.87 1.71 -27.64
CA PHE A 12 12.16 1.26 -26.45
C PHE A 12 13.15 0.52 -25.55
N GLY A 13 13.94 1.30 -24.82
CA GLY A 13 14.78 0.81 -23.74
C GLY A 13 13.90 0.22 -22.65
N LEU A 14 13.57 -1.07 -22.78
CA LEU A 14 13.07 -1.91 -21.70
C LEU A 14 14.25 -2.37 -20.86
N THR A 15 14.88 -1.43 -20.15
CA THR A 15 15.54 -1.77 -18.89
C THR A 15 14.55 -1.38 -17.80
N PRO A 16 14.17 -2.29 -16.89
CA PRO A 16 13.38 -1.88 -15.74
C PRO A 16 14.22 -0.88 -14.95
N ASP A 17 13.69 0.31 -14.76
CA ASP A 17 14.35 1.41 -14.07
C ASP A 17 14.30 1.17 -12.55
N PHE A 18 15.01 0.13 -12.11
CA PHE A 18 15.09 -0.26 -10.70
C PHE A 18 15.65 0.87 -9.82
N GLY A 19 16.50 1.73 -10.39
CA GLY A 19 17.12 2.84 -9.67
C GLY A 19 16.15 3.96 -9.29
N THR A 20 15.09 4.20 -10.06
CA THR A 20 14.09 5.23 -9.72
C THR A 20 13.08 4.71 -8.71
N ALA A 21 12.69 3.43 -8.78
CA ALA A 21 11.81 2.80 -7.80
C ALA A 21 12.45 2.73 -6.41
N GLU A 22 13.70 2.26 -6.31
CA GLU A 22 14.42 2.21 -5.02
C GLU A 22 14.63 3.60 -4.42
N ARG A 23 14.98 4.59 -5.26
CA ARG A 23 15.12 5.98 -4.81
C ARG A 23 13.78 6.54 -4.33
N LYS A 24 12.66 6.23 -5.01
CA LYS A 24 11.31 6.63 -4.59
C LYS A 24 10.99 6.02 -3.23
N VAL A 25 11.15 4.71 -3.07
CA VAL A 25 10.86 4.01 -1.80
C VAL A 25 11.70 4.58 -0.67
N ARG A 26 13.01 4.78 -0.87
CA ARG A 26 13.88 5.38 0.15
C ARG A 26 13.38 6.76 0.60
N LYS A 27 13.02 7.63 -0.35
CA LYS A 27 12.49 8.96 -0.04
C LYS A 27 11.18 8.87 0.76
N LEU A 28 10.30 7.92 0.43
CA LEU A 28 9.06 7.68 1.17
C LEU A 28 9.36 7.16 2.59
N THR A 29 10.33 6.26 2.76
CA THR A 29 10.77 5.79 4.08
C THR A 29 11.31 6.93 4.93
N GLU A 30 12.21 7.74 4.39
CA GLU A 30 12.77 8.91 5.09
C GLU A 30 11.67 9.90 5.52
N ALA A 31 10.71 10.19 4.63
CA ALA A 31 9.58 11.07 4.94
C ALA A 31 8.64 10.48 6.02
N PHE A 32 8.35 9.18 5.95
CA PHE A 32 7.55 8.49 6.97
C PHE A 32 8.23 8.51 8.34
N GLU A 33 9.53 8.24 8.39
CA GLU A 33 10.34 8.30 9.62
C GLU A 33 10.38 9.73 10.20
N ALA A 34 10.34 10.75 9.34
CA ALA A 34 10.21 12.15 9.75
C ALA A 34 8.79 12.52 10.25
N GLY A 35 7.84 11.58 10.25
CA GLY A 35 6.46 11.80 10.69
C GLY A 35 5.52 12.31 9.62
N GLU A 36 5.98 12.41 8.37
CA GLU A 36 5.17 12.89 7.25
C GLU A 36 4.20 11.82 6.75
N ALA A 37 3.10 12.28 6.14
CA ALA A 37 2.19 11.40 5.41
C ALA A 37 2.77 11.09 4.02
N VAL A 38 2.94 9.81 3.73
CA VAL A 38 3.46 9.32 2.44
C VAL A 38 2.39 8.57 1.70
N THR A 39 2.35 8.72 0.37
CA THR A 39 1.35 8.06 -0.47
C THR A 39 2.02 7.11 -1.43
N PHE A 40 1.50 5.89 -1.52
CA PHE A 40 1.99 4.82 -2.40
C PHE A 40 0.84 4.00 -2.94
N GLU A 41 1.09 3.26 -4.02
CA GLU A 41 0.06 2.45 -4.65
C GLU A 41 -0.37 1.30 -3.75
N GLY A 42 -1.68 1.12 -3.62
CA GLY A 42 -2.24 0.11 -2.74
C GLY A 42 -3.77 0.10 -2.79
N CYS A 43 -4.35 -0.95 -2.25
CA CYS A 43 -5.81 -1.06 -2.15
C CYS A 43 -6.21 -1.90 -0.93
N VAL A 44 -7.49 -1.77 -0.56
CA VAL A 44 -8.05 -2.43 0.62
C VAL A 44 -9.32 -3.16 0.22
N PHE A 45 -9.32 -4.48 0.38
CA PHE A 45 -10.48 -5.31 0.10
C PHE A 45 -11.17 -5.74 1.40
N GLY A 46 -12.49 -5.93 1.31
CA GLY A 46 -13.33 -6.33 2.43
C GLY A 46 -14.71 -5.69 2.32
N THR A 47 -15.47 -5.80 3.41
CA THR A 47 -16.86 -5.32 3.52
C THR A 47 -16.98 -3.97 4.25
N ARG A 48 -15.87 -3.45 4.80
CA ARG A 48 -15.89 -2.23 5.60
C ARG A 48 -16.08 -0.96 4.77
N PRO A 49 -16.60 0.14 5.35
CA PRO A 49 -16.86 1.39 4.63
C PRO A 49 -15.61 2.04 4.02
N TYR A 50 -14.42 1.74 4.55
CA TYR A 50 -13.14 2.20 3.98
C TYR A 50 -12.61 1.25 2.89
N CYS A 51 -13.11 0.03 2.74
CA CYS A 51 -12.64 -0.90 1.70
C CYS A 51 -13.06 -0.41 0.30
N ARG A 52 -12.14 -0.48 -0.65
CA ARG A 52 -12.36 -0.12 -2.05
C ARG A 52 -11.74 -1.22 -2.90
N PRO A 53 -12.56 -2.06 -3.58
CA PRO A 53 -12.07 -3.18 -4.38
C PRO A 53 -11.54 -2.72 -5.76
N VAL A 54 -10.88 -1.56 -5.79
CA VAL A 54 -10.30 -0.93 -6.98
C VAL A 54 -8.90 -0.46 -6.60
N LEU A 55 -7.96 -0.57 -7.54
CA LEU A 55 -6.63 -0.02 -7.37
C LEU A 55 -6.69 1.48 -7.11
N GLY A 56 -5.90 1.92 -6.14
CA GLY A 56 -5.77 3.32 -5.78
C GLY A 56 -4.48 3.52 -5.00
N PHE A 57 -4.57 4.30 -3.95
CA PHE A 57 -3.43 4.69 -3.14
C PHE A 57 -3.73 4.50 -1.66
N LEU A 58 -2.67 4.20 -0.93
CA LEU A 58 -2.65 4.25 0.52
C LEU A 58 -1.82 5.46 0.93
N THR A 59 -2.39 6.29 1.79
CA THR A 59 -1.68 7.38 2.46
C THR A 59 -1.42 6.94 3.89
N ALA A 60 -0.15 6.83 4.27
CA ALA A 60 0.27 6.35 5.57
C ALA A 60 1.14 7.40 6.27
N SER A 61 0.97 7.54 7.57
CA SER A 61 1.91 8.20 8.48
C SER A 61 2.11 7.30 9.70
N PRO A 62 3.02 7.64 10.63
CA PRO A 62 3.15 6.90 11.88
C PRO A 62 1.88 6.88 12.74
N THR A 63 0.87 7.71 12.47
CA THR A 63 -0.35 7.78 13.30
C THR A 63 -1.64 7.61 12.51
N THR A 64 -1.57 7.60 11.18
CA THR A 64 -2.74 7.56 10.32
C THR A 64 -2.54 6.62 9.14
N LEU A 65 -3.65 6.04 8.68
CA LEU A 65 -3.69 5.30 7.44
C LEU A 65 -5.02 5.63 6.76
N ALA A 66 -4.98 5.89 5.46
CA ALA A 66 -6.16 6.16 4.66
C ALA A 66 -6.02 5.53 3.28
N THR A 67 -7.16 5.22 2.66
CA THR A 67 -7.23 4.85 1.25
C THR A 67 -7.74 6.03 0.43
N SER A 68 -7.19 6.20 -0.76
CA SER A 68 -7.50 7.30 -1.67
C SER A 68 -7.59 6.76 -3.10
N PRO A 69 -8.47 7.31 -3.95
CA PRO A 69 -8.47 6.97 -5.37
C PRO A 69 -7.34 7.67 -6.14
N THR A 70 -6.65 8.64 -5.54
CA THR A 70 -5.62 9.47 -6.20
C THR A 70 -4.35 9.56 -5.38
N GLU A 71 -3.21 9.76 -6.05
CA GLU A 71 -1.91 9.98 -5.38
C GLU A 71 -1.87 11.31 -4.60
N ALA A 72 -2.76 12.26 -4.91
CA ALA A 72 -2.87 13.54 -4.21
C ALA A 72 -3.29 13.34 -2.74
N PRO A 73 -2.45 13.72 -1.75
CA PRO A 73 -2.76 13.55 -0.34
C PRO A 73 -4.03 14.31 0.06
N GLY A 74 -4.87 13.67 0.89
CA GLY A 74 -6.07 14.28 1.49
C GLY A 74 -7.27 14.47 0.57
N LEU A 75 -7.14 14.23 -0.75
CA LEU A 75 -8.26 14.32 -1.68
C LEU A 75 -9.05 13.01 -1.71
N ASN A 76 -10.35 13.07 -1.41
CA ASN A 76 -11.25 11.91 -1.44
C ASN A 76 -10.73 10.71 -0.61
N SER A 77 -10.03 10.97 0.50
CA SER A 77 -9.45 9.93 1.32
C SER A 77 -10.46 9.38 2.32
N TRP A 78 -10.44 8.05 2.54
CA TRP A 78 -11.20 7.37 3.58
C TRP A 78 -10.23 6.89 4.67
N PRO A 79 -10.31 7.47 5.88
CA PRO A 79 -9.49 7.04 7.01
C PRO A 79 -9.79 5.59 7.40
N ILE A 80 -8.74 4.86 7.75
CA ILE A 80 -8.81 3.49 8.27
C ILE A 80 -8.70 3.58 9.80
N PRO A 81 -9.63 2.97 10.56
CA PRO A 81 -9.63 3.01 12.02
C PRO A 81 -8.54 2.09 12.57
N LEU A 82 -7.30 2.57 12.59
CA LEU A 82 -6.12 1.77 12.96
C LEU A 82 -6.20 1.11 14.35
N SER A 83 -7.00 1.64 15.27
CA SER A 83 -7.20 1.05 16.60
C SER A 83 -8.14 -0.18 16.60
N GLN A 84 -8.84 -0.45 15.49
CA GLN A 84 -9.75 -1.58 15.30
C GLN A 84 -9.17 -2.66 14.38
N VAL A 85 -8.20 -2.29 13.55
CA VAL A 85 -7.59 -3.17 12.54
C VAL A 85 -6.38 -3.88 13.12
N GLU A 86 -6.41 -5.21 13.14
CA GLU A 86 -5.39 -6.08 13.71
C GLU A 86 -4.69 -6.89 12.61
N PRO A 87 -3.38 -6.69 12.36
CA PRO A 87 -2.62 -7.51 11.42
C PRO A 87 -2.55 -8.96 11.86
N VAL A 88 -2.85 -9.88 10.95
CA VAL A 88 -2.78 -11.34 11.17
C VAL A 88 -1.51 -11.90 10.55
N ARG A 89 -1.30 -11.66 9.25
CA ARG A 89 -0.15 -12.17 8.51
C ARG A 89 0.09 -11.41 7.21
N VAL A 90 1.31 -11.53 6.70
CA VAL A 90 1.67 -11.09 5.34
C VAL A 90 1.92 -12.33 4.49
N ARG A 91 1.33 -12.40 3.30
CA ARG A 91 1.45 -13.54 2.38
C ARG A 91 1.45 -13.11 0.91
N ASP A 92 1.81 -14.05 0.05
CA ASP A 92 1.55 -13.93 -1.37
C ASP A 92 0.05 -13.97 -1.68
N ARG A 93 -0.29 -13.44 -2.85
CA ARG A 93 -1.65 -13.57 -3.40
C ARG A 93 -1.97 -15.05 -3.64
N GLU A 94 -3.13 -15.46 -3.16
CA GLU A 94 -3.70 -16.79 -3.34
C GLU A 94 -4.83 -16.76 -4.38
N GLY A 95 -5.19 -17.93 -4.94
CA GLY A 95 -6.24 -18.02 -5.97
C GLY A 95 -7.66 -17.66 -5.48
N THR A 96 -7.87 -17.65 -4.17
CA THR A 96 -9.10 -17.24 -3.50
C THR A 96 -9.20 -15.73 -3.28
N ASP A 97 -8.11 -14.99 -3.53
CA ASP A 97 -8.11 -13.54 -3.38
C ASP A 97 -8.87 -12.83 -4.53
N PRO A 98 -9.46 -11.65 -4.26
CA PRO A 98 -10.10 -10.80 -5.27
C PRO A 98 -9.30 -10.66 -6.58
N GLY A 99 -10.02 -10.80 -7.71
CA GLY A 99 -9.43 -10.81 -9.06
C GLY A 99 -8.64 -9.54 -9.44
N GLY A 100 -8.96 -8.39 -8.83
CA GLY A 100 -8.38 -7.08 -9.11
C GLY A 100 -6.99 -6.82 -8.53
N MET A 101 -6.41 -7.75 -7.79
CA MET A 101 -5.06 -7.59 -7.23
C MET A 101 -3.98 -7.74 -8.31
N PRO A 102 -2.97 -6.86 -8.39
CA PRO A 102 -1.83 -7.05 -9.27
C PRO A 102 -1.04 -8.32 -8.92
N ARG A 103 -0.39 -8.93 -9.92
CA ARG A 103 0.51 -10.06 -9.69
C ARG A 103 1.79 -9.59 -9.00
N GLY A 104 2.33 -10.41 -8.10
CA GLY A 104 3.55 -10.10 -7.35
C GLY A 104 3.37 -9.14 -6.18
N TRP A 105 2.19 -8.53 -6.02
CA TRP A 105 1.85 -7.75 -4.83
C TRP A 105 1.58 -8.66 -3.64
N LYS A 106 1.86 -8.13 -2.46
CA LYS A 106 1.72 -8.85 -1.20
C LYS A 106 0.41 -8.48 -0.53
N VAL A 107 -0.14 -9.44 0.20
CA VAL A 107 -1.39 -9.29 0.94
C VAL A 107 -1.06 -9.27 2.43
N THR A 108 -1.36 -8.16 3.08
CA THR A 108 -1.42 -8.08 4.54
C THR A 108 -2.86 -8.35 4.96
N GLU A 109 -3.09 -9.54 5.50
CA GLU A 109 -4.37 -9.96 6.04
C GLU A 109 -4.55 -9.36 7.44
N CYS A 110 -5.65 -8.65 7.64
CA CYS A 110 -6.02 -8.03 8.90
C CYS A 110 -7.43 -8.48 9.33
N ARG A 111 -7.71 -8.33 10.62
CA ARG A 111 -9.04 -8.41 11.21
C ARG A 111 -9.54 -7.04 11.60
N ASP A 112 -10.80 -6.77 11.34
CA ASP A 112 -11.53 -5.65 11.94
C ASP A 112 -12.78 -6.27 12.57
N GLY A 113 -12.73 -6.52 13.89
CA GLY A 113 -13.70 -7.40 14.54
C GLY A 113 -13.69 -8.81 13.91
N GLU A 114 -14.87 -9.29 13.52
CA GLU A 114 -15.02 -10.60 12.86
C GLU A 114 -14.65 -10.58 11.36
N ASP A 115 -14.61 -9.40 10.75
CA ASP A 115 -14.41 -9.25 9.31
C ASP A 115 -12.92 -9.36 8.93
N THR A 116 -12.63 -10.11 7.86
CA THR A 116 -11.30 -10.10 7.23
C THR A 116 -11.18 -8.92 6.28
N VAL A 117 -10.09 -8.17 6.43
CA VAL A 117 -9.74 -7.04 5.58
C VAL A 117 -8.35 -7.30 4.98
N LEU A 118 -8.22 -7.13 3.67
CA LEU A 118 -6.98 -7.40 2.95
C LEU A 118 -6.38 -6.08 2.46
N PHE A 119 -5.20 -5.73 2.96
CA PHE A 119 -4.40 -4.65 2.43
C PHE A 119 -3.43 -5.20 1.39
N VAL A 120 -3.36 -4.56 0.23
CA VAL A 120 -2.55 -5.05 -0.88
C VAL A 120 -1.68 -3.92 -1.39
N CYS A 121 -0.38 -4.15 -1.46
CA CYS A 121 0.60 -3.22 -2.02
C CYS A 121 1.76 -3.99 -2.65
N ALA A 122 2.59 -3.28 -3.42
CA ALA A 122 3.84 -3.81 -3.90
C ALA A 122 4.78 -4.17 -2.71
N PRO A 123 5.64 -5.21 -2.82
CA PRO A 123 6.50 -5.68 -1.73
C PRO A 123 7.36 -4.58 -1.10
N GLU A 124 7.85 -3.64 -1.89
CA GLU A 124 8.70 -2.52 -1.46
C GLU A 124 8.01 -1.53 -0.50
N TYR A 125 6.68 -1.47 -0.49
CA TYR A 125 5.90 -0.62 0.40
C TYR A 125 5.42 -1.34 1.67
N LEU A 126 5.65 -2.65 1.78
CA LEU A 126 5.25 -3.42 2.97
C LEU A 126 5.79 -2.88 4.29
N PRO A 127 7.05 -2.38 4.40
CA PRO A 127 7.54 -1.80 5.63
C PRO A 127 6.73 -0.58 6.08
N LEU A 128 6.35 0.30 5.14
CA LEU A 128 5.54 1.49 5.42
C LEU A 128 4.14 1.10 5.91
N LEU A 129 3.50 0.17 5.20
CA LEU A 129 2.18 -0.34 5.57
C LEU A 129 2.20 -1.00 6.95
N SER A 130 3.19 -1.87 7.20
CA SER A 130 3.33 -2.57 8.48
C SER A 130 3.55 -1.59 9.63
N ALA A 131 4.43 -0.60 9.45
CA ALA A 131 4.71 0.41 10.47
C ALA A 131 3.47 1.26 10.82
N ALA A 132 2.67 1.64 9.82
CA ALA A 132 1.43 2.38 10.06
C ALA A 132 0.39 1.53 10.82
N LEU A 133 0.22 0.27 10.42
CA LEU A 133 -0.71 -0.67 11.09
C LEU A 133 -0.29 -0.97 12.54
N GLU A 134 1.00 -1.14 12.81
CA GLU A 134 1.52 -1.38 14.16
C GLU A 134 1.37 -0.17 15.08
N SER A 135 1.49 1.04 14.54
CA SER A 135 1.43 2.26 15.35
C SER A 135 0.04 2.52 15.92
N GLY A 136 -1.01 2.14 15.17
CA GLY A 136 -2.40 2.15 15.67
C GLY A 136 -2.63 1.27 16.90
N ARG A 137 -1.87 0.18 17.03
CA ARG A 137 -1.97 -0.74 18.17
C ARG A 137 -1.36 -0.16 19.43
N ARG A 138 -0.30 0.65 19.32
CA ARG A 138 0.38 1.24 20.50
C ARG A 138 -0.47 2.27 21.23
N VAL A 139 -1.48 2.85 20.55
CA VAL A 139 -2.46 3.75 21.17
C VAL A 139 -3.43 2.98 22.11
N ARG A 140 -3.57 1.65 21.95
CA ARG A 140 -4.23 0.78 22.94
C ARG A 140 -3.25 0.43 24.08
N THR A 141 -2.97 1.38 24.97
CA THR A 141 -2.41 1.07 26.29
C THR A 141 -3.37 1.62 27.36
N PRO A 142 -3.74 0.84 28.39
CA PRO A 142 -5.00 0.99 29.12
C PRO A 142 -4.99 2.18 30.10
N SER A 143 -6.13 2.86 30.14
CA SER A 143 -6.63 3.50 31.35
C SER A 143 -6.68 2.44 32.46
N GLN A 144 -5.75 2.50 33.40
CA GLN A 144 -5.95 1.88 34.70
C GLN A 144 -6.95 2.74 35.45
N ASP A 145 -8.17 2.21 35.55
CA ASP A 145 -9.16 2.65 36.53
C ASP A 145 -8.58 2.56 37.95
N SER A 146 -9.09 3.48 38.77
CA SER A 146 -8.72 3.81 40.15
C SER A 146 -9.00 2.72 41.18
#